data_AF-A0A4R2T120-F1
#
_entry.id   AF-A0A4R2T120-F1
#
_cell.length_a   1.000
_cell.length_b   1.000
_cell.length_c   1.000
_cell.angle_alpha   90.00
_cell.angle_beta   90.00
_cell.angle_gamma   90.00
#
_symmetry.space_group_name_H-M   'P 1'
#
loop_
_entity.id
_entity.type
_entity.pdbx_description
1 polymer ?
#
loop_
_entity_poly.entity_id
_entity_poly.type
_entity_poly.pdbx_seq_one_letter_code
_entity_poly.pdbx_strand_id
1 'polypeptide(L)'
;MSETDIKQLTNNIIAGLPGAEEGYTLEEFQGQLDRYKDIDTEKFRTHLAYFLNEIIPVAQEVGIKMAVHPDDPPRPILGLPRIVSTIEDMQWYVNTQLLPANGFTFCTGSYGVRSDNDLVKMATQFADRIYFAHLRSTCREENPLSFHEAAHLEGDVDMFNVVKVLLDEEYKRKANGETRLIPMRPDHGHQMLDDLHKKTNPGYSAIGRLKGLAEFRGLELGLKKVYFSDK
;
A
#
# COMPACT_ATOMS: atom_id res chain seq x y z
N MET A 1 -29.26 1.81 13.46
CA MET A 1 -28.64 2.98 12.80
C MET A 1 -29.74 3.96 12.43
N SER A 2 -29.53 5.25 12.68
CA SER A 2 -30.42 6.31 12.18
C SER A 2 -30.27 6.49 10.66
N GLU A 3 -31.20 7.20 10.01
CA GLU A 3 -31.07 7.55 8.59
C GLU A 3 -29.79 8.33 8.28
N THR A 4 -29.39 9.22 9.20
CA THR A 4 -28.13 9.96 9.12
C THR A 4 -26.93 9.01 9.15
N ASP A 5 -26.93 8.03 10.04
CA ASP A 5 -25.83 7.04 10.13
C ASP A 5 -25.75 6.20 8.86
N ILE A 6 -26.89 5.79 8.29
CA ILE A 6 -26.96 5.00 7.04
C ILE A 6 -26.39 5.83 5.88
N LYS A 7 -26.80 7.09 5.76
CA LYS A 7 -26.31 8.00 4.71
C LYS A 7 -24.83 8.27 4.85
N GLN A 8 -24.34 8.49 6.07
CA GLN A 8 -22.93 8.70 6.34
C GLN A 8 -22.10 7.45 6.00
N LEU A 9 -22.54 6.26 6.43
CA LEU A 9 -21.87 5.01 6.11
C LEU A 9 -21.82 4.76 4.59
N THR A 10 -22.94 5.00 3.89
CA THR A 10 -23.02 4.87 2.44
C THR A 10 -21.99 5.77 1.78
N ASN A 11 -21.98 7.06 2.12
CA ASN A 11 -21.03 8.03 1.55
C ASN A 11 -19.57 7.67 1.85
N ASN A 12 -19.27 7.18 3.05
CA ASN A 12 -17.92 6.78 3.43
C ASN A 12 -17.38 5.63 2.56
N ILE A 13 -18.27 4.76 2.04
CA ILE A 13 -17.89 3.60 1.24
C ILE A 13 -17.80 3.95 -0.25
N ILE A 14 -18.77 4.68 -0.81
CA ILE A 14 -18.92 4.80 -2.28
C ILE A 14 -18.55 6.17 -2.87
N ALA A 15 -18.38 7.22 -2.05
CA ALA A 15 -18.14 8.57 -2.56
C ALA A 15 -16.66 8.87 -2.89
N GLY A 16 -15.77 7.89 -2.71
CA GLY A 16 -14.32 8.04 -2.92
C GLY A 16 -13.61 8.67 -1.72
N LEU A 17 -12.56 8.01 -1.24
CA LEU A 17 -11.63 8.59 -0.26
C LEU A 17 -10.61 9.49 -0.98
N PRO A 18 -9.87 10.37 -0.28
CA PRO A 18 -8.85 11.22 -0.92
C PRO A 18 -7.87 10.39 -1.76
N GLY A 19 -7.72 10.76 -3.04
CA GLY A 19 -6.91 10.02 -4.01
C GLY A 19 -7.68 8.99 -4.84
N ALA A 20 -8.97 8.76 -4.56
CA ALA A 20 -9.87 8.08 -5.48
C ALA A 20 -10.32 9.05 -6.57
N GLU A 21 -10.28 8.61 -7.82
CA GLU A 21 -10.65 9.39 -9.01
C GLU A 21 -12.17 9.36 -9.31
N GLU A 22 -12.96 8.64 -8.51
CA GLU A 22 -14.38 8.37 -8.77
C GLU A 22 -15.23 8.50 -7.50
N GLY A 23 -16.44 9.06 -7.64
CA GLY A 23 -17.48 9.10 -6.61
C GLY A 23 -18.84 8.76 -7.20
N TYR A 24 -19.60 7.90 -6.52
CA TYR A 24 -20.83 7.32 -7.05
C TYR A 24 -22.05 7.60 -6.17
N THR A 25 -23.23 7.75 -6.77
CA THR A 25 -24.50 7.42 -6.09
C THR A 25 -24.64 5.90 -5.95
N LEU A 26 -25.57 5.43 -5.11
CA LEU A 26 -25.77 3.99 -4.90
C LEU A 26 -26.20 3.26 -6.19
N GLU A 27 -27.04 3.89 -7.02
CA GLU A 27 -27.50 3.33 -8.30
C GLU A 27 -26.36 3.25 -9.32
N GLU A 28 -25.58 4.33 -9.45
CA GLU A 28 -24.40 4.33 -10.32
C GLU A 28 -23.36 3.31 -9.86
N PHE A 29 -23.17 3.17 -8.54
CA PHE A 29 -22.27 2.19 -7.96
C PHE A 29 -22.69 0.76 -8.29
N GLN A 30 -23.98 0.44 -8.14
CA GLN A 30 -24.52 -0.86 -8.56
C GLN A 30 -24.29 -1.10 -10.06
N GLY A 31 -24.53 -0.08 -10.89
CA GLY A 31 -24.27 -0.16 -12.33
C GLY A 31 -22.80 -0.45 -12.66
N GLN A 32 -21.84 0.05 -11.87
CA GLN A 32 -20.43 -0.32 -12.01
C GLN A 32 -20.16 -1.77 -11.58
N LEU A 33 -20.73 -2.22 -10.46
CA LEU A 33 -20.57 -3.61 -10.00
C LEU A 33 -21.07 -4.62 -11.05
N ASP A 34 -22.21 -4.32 -11.70
CA ASP A 34 -22.81 -5.19 -12.71
C ASP A 34 -21.88 -5.45 -13.92
N ARG A 35 -20.94 -4.53 -14.21
CA ARG A 35 -19.94 -4.71 -15.27
C ARG A 35 -18.93 -5.82 -14.96
N TYR A 36 -18.77 -6.16 -13.69
CA TYR A 36 -17.85 -7.19 -13.22
C TYR A 36 -18.52 -8.55 -12.97
N LYS A 37 -19.83 -8.69 -13.21
CA LYS A 37 -20.59 -9.92 -12.92
C LYS A 37 -19.98 -11.21 -13.49
N ASP A 38 -19.33 -11.11 -14.65
CA ASP A 38 -18.70 -12.22 -15.37
C ASP A 38 -17.16 -12.12 -15.34
N ILE A 39 -16.60 -11.45 -14.33
CA ILE A 39 -15.15 -11.26 -14.13
C ILE A 39 -14.74 -11.87 -12.80
N ASP A 40 -14.24 -13.10 -12.86
CA ASP A 40 -13.59 -13.75 -11.73
C ASP A 40 -12.11 -13.32 -11.61
N THR A 41 -11.42 -13.86 -10.59
CA THR A 41 -9.99 -13.60 -10.32
C THR A 41 -9.11 -13.87 -11.53
N GLU A 42 -9.30 -14.99 -12.22
CA GLU A 42 -8.44 -15.39 -13.33
C GLU A 42 -8.67 -14.50 -14.55
N LYS A 43 -9.93 -14.21 -14.88
CA LYS A 43 -10.24 -13.26 -15.95
C LYS A 43 -9.71 -11.87 -15.62
N PHE A 44 -9.83 -11.41 -14.38
CA PHE A 44 -9.26 -10.12 -13.99
C PHE A 44 -7.73 -10.08 -14.11
N ARG A 45 -7.06 -11.18 -13.73
CA ARG A 45 -5.63 -11.39 -13.97
C ARG A 45 -5.27 -11.33 -15.45
N THR A 46 -6.07 -11.90 -16.35
CA THR A 46 -5.80 -11.77 -17.80
C THR A 46 -5.86 -10.32 -18.29
N HIS A 47 -6.79 -9.51 -17.77
CA HIS A 47 -6.87 -8.08 -18.11
C HIS A 47 -5.65 -7.31 -17.59
N LEU A 48 -5.23 -7.57 -16.34
CA LEU A 48 -4.03 -6.96 -15.78
C LEU A 48 -2.78 -7.40 -16.56
N ALA A 49 -2.67 -8.67 -16.93
CA ALA A 49 -1.56 -9.18 -17.74
C ALA A 49 -1.46 -8.47 -19.09
N TYR A 50 -2.60 -8.27 -19.77
CA TYR A 50 -2.66 -7.47 -21.00
C TYR A 50 -2.10 -6.06 -20.78
N PHE A 51 -2.58 -5.36 -19.74
CA PHE A 51 -2.09 -4.02 -19.39
C PHE A 51 -0.58 -3.98 -19.13
N LEU A 52 -0.05 -4.94 -18.35
CA LEU A 52 1.38 -4.99 -18.01
C LEU A 52 2.25 -5.24 -19.24
N ASN A 53 1.80 -6.11 -20.15
CA ASN A 53 2.55 -6.42 -21.37
C ASN A 53 2.63 -5.24 -22.34
N GLU A 54 1.65 -4.34 -22.31
CA GLU A 54 1.69 -3.10 -23.11
C GLU A 54 2.49 -1.98 -22.43
N ILE A 55 2.31 -1.78 -21.11
CA ILE A 55 2.84 -0.60 -20.42
C ILE A 55 4.28 -0.77 -19.92
N ILE A 56 4.63 -1.95 -19.39
CA ILE A 56 5.95 -2.14 -18.78
C ILE A 56 7.10 -2.00 -19.79
N PRO A 57 7.03 -2.53 -21.02
CA PRO A 57 8.10 -2.33 -22.00
C PRO A 57 8.35 -0.84 -22.29
N VAL A 58 7.29 -0.05 -22.42
CA VAL A 58 7.39 1.40 -22.62
C VAL A 58 8.02 2.06 -21.40
N ALA A 59 7.57 1.74 -20.19
CA ALA A 59 8.17 2.26 -18.96
C ALA A 59 9.67 1.94 -18.88
N GLN A 60 10.07 0.72 -19.23
CA GLN A 60 11.47 0.29 -19.26
C GLN A 60 12.29 1.06 -20.30
N GLU A 61 11.74 1.31 -21.49
CA GLU A 61 12.41 2.05 -22.57
C GLU A 61 12.72 3.49 -22.15
N VAL A 62 11.77 4.17 -21.50
CA VAL A 62 11.91 5.57 -21.09
C VAL A 62 12.52 5.75 -19.69
N GLY A 63 12.94 4.66 -19.05
CA GLY A 63 13.59 4.68 -17.74
C GLY A 63 12.66 4.92 -16.54
N ILE A 64 11.35 4.69 -16.70
CA ILE A 64 10.35 4.74 -15.62
C ILE A 64 10.29 3.40 -14.89
N LYS A 65 10.13 3.47 -13.57
CA LYS A 65 9.83 2.33 -12.71
C LYS A 65 8.37 2.40 -12.27
N MET A 66 7.57 1.42 -12.67
CA MET A 66 6.18 1.28 -12.24
C MET A 66 6.14 0.63 -10.86
N ALA A 67 5.28 1.14 -9.98
CA ALA A 67 5.20 0.71 -8.59
C ALA A 67 3.74 0.45 -8.19
N VAL A 68 3.22 -0.75 -8.51
CA VAL A 68 1.82 -1.10 -8.21
C VAL A 68 1.55 -1.06 -6.71
N HIS A 69 0.45 -0.44 -6.31
CA HIS A 69 -0.01 -0.42 -4.92
C HIS A 69 -0.88 -1.65 -4.63
N PRO A 70 -0.79 -2.25 -3.43
CA PRO A 70 -1.70 -3.33 -3.05
C PRO A 70 -3.16 -2.91 -2.95
N ASP A 71 -4.04 -3.90 -2.97
CA ASP A 71 -5.44 -3.72 -2.62
C ASP A 71 -5.59 -3.31 -1.14
N ASP A 72 -6.54 -2.41 -0.83
CA ASP A 72 -6.82 -1.96 0.54
C ASP A 72 -8.34 -1.93 0.83
N PRO A 73 -8.87 -2.84 1.67
CA PRO A 73 -8.19 -3.96 2.31
C PRO A 73 -7.76 -5.07 1.32
N PRO A 74 -6.72 -5.88 1.64
CA PRO A 74 -6.14 -6.90 0.76
C PRO A 74 -6.97 -8.21 0.75
N ARG A 75 -8.26 -8.09 0.40
CA ARG A 75 -9.23 -9.19 0.31
C ARG A 75 -10.38 -8.82 -0.64
N PRO A 76 -11.03 -9.81 -1.30
CA PRO A 76 -12.24 -9.57 -2.07
C PRO A 76 -13.34 -8.90 -1.24
N ILE A 77 -14.00 -7.90 -1.81
CA ILE A 77 -15.14 -7.20 -1.21
C ILE A 77 -16.20 -6.97 -2.28
N LEU A 78 -17.48 -6.91 -1.87
CA LEU A 78 -18.60 -6.60 -2.77
C LEU A 78 -18.74 -7.57 -3.97
N GLY A 79 -18.27 -8.81 -3.82
CA GLY A 79 -18.26 -9.80 -4.90
C GLY A 79 -17.19 -9.57 -5.97
N LEU A 80 -16.30 -8.58 -5.80
CA LEU A 80 -15.23 -8.27 -6.75
C LEU A 80 -13.91 -8.96 -6.39
N PRO A 81 -13.16 -9.46 -7.39
CA PRO A 81 -11.80 -9.94 -7.17
C PRO A 81 -10.85 -8.78 -6.84
N ARG A 82 -9.85 -9.08 -6.02
CA ARG A 82 -8.71 -8.22 -5.66
C ARG A 82 -7.45 -9.07 -5.78
N ILE A 83 -6.51 -8.65 -6.62
CA ILE A 83 -5.46 -9.51 -7.21
C ILE A 83 -4.04 -9.00 -6.99
N VAL A 84 -3.87 -8.04 -6.09
CA VAL A 84 -2.57 -7.54 -5.58
C VAL A 84 -2.66 -7.49 -4.05
N SER A 85 -2.98 -8.63 -3.44
CA SER A 85 -3.33 -8.74 -2.02
C SER A 85 -2.35 -9.60 -1.21
N THR A 86 -1.67 -10.55 -1.84
CA THR A 86 -0.77 -11.50 -1.16
C THR A 86 0.62 -11.58 -1.79
N ILE A 87 1.51 -12.34 -1.15
CA ILE A 87 2.84 -12.66 -1.71
C ILE A 87 2.75 -13.48 -3.01
N GLU A 88 1.74 -14.34 -3.14
CA GLU A 88 1.48 -15.10 -4.37
C GLU A 88 1.04 -14.18 -5.51
N ASP A 89 0.25 -13.14 -5.22
CA ASP A 89 -0.11 -12.12 -6.20
C ASP A 89 1.11 -11.33 -6.66
N MET A 90 2.01 -10.95 -5.73
CA MET A 90 3.29 -10.31 -6.09
C MET A 90 4.12 -11.23 -7.00
N GLN A 91 4.19 -12.53 -6.69
CA GLN A 91 4.92 -13.49 -7.52
C GLN A 91 4.29 -13.64 -8.91
N TRP A 92 2.96 -13.76 -8.98
CA TRP A 92 2.23 -13.80 -10.23
C TRP A 92 2.47 -12.52 -11.07
N TYR A 93 2.46 -11.35 -10.42
CA TYR A 93 2.69 -10.06 -11.06
C TYR A 93 4.08 -9.96 -11.70
N VAL A 94 5.13 -10.40 -10.99
CA VAL A 94 6.49 -10.48 -11.54
C VAL A 94 6.56 -11.52 -12.67
N ASN A 95 5.98 -12.70 -12.49
CA ASN A 95 6.02 -13.77 -13.49
C ASN A 95 5.30 -13.39 -14.79
N THR A 96 4.29 -12.53 -14.70
CA THR A 96 3.52 -12.04 -15.86
C THR A 96 4.37 -11.13 -16.74
N GLN A 97 5.26 -10.32 -16.15
CA GLN A 97 6.14 -9.44 -16.87
C GLN A 97 7.48 -9.25 -16.14
N LEU A 98 8.53 -9.86 -16.69
CA LEU A 98 9.84 -10.02 -16.06
C LEU A 98 10.70 -8.75 -16.06
N LEU A 99 10.38 -7.75 -16.88
CA LEU A 99 11.19 -6.54 -16.99
C LEU A 99 11.35 -5.82 -15.64
N PRO A 100 12.53 -5.27 -15.31
CA PRO A 100 12.76 -4.54 -14.06
C PRO A 100 11.93 -3.27 -13.89
N ALA A 101 11.28 -2.74 -14.93
CA ALA A 101 10.34 -1.63 -14.74
C ALA A 101 9.05 -2.06 -14.03
N ASN A 102 8.77 -3.37 -13.94
CA ASN A 102 7.62 -3.95 -13.25
C ASN A 102 7.93 -4.16 -11.76
N GLY A 103 7.42 -3.27 -10.89
CA GLY A 103 7.69 -3.34 -9.46
C GLY A 103 6.54 -2.83 -8.59
N PHE A 104 6.86 -2.57 -7.33
CA PHE A 104 5.89 -2.45 -6.25
C PHE A 104 6.02 -1.14 -5.49
N THR A 105 4.87 -0.59 -5.13
CA THR A 105 4.72 0.23 -3.94
C THR A 105 4.47 -0.71 -2.76
N PHE A 106 5.44 -0.82 -1.86
CA PHE A 106 5.29 -1.67 -0.67
C PHE A 106 4.55 -0.90 0.43
N CYS A 107 3.23 -1.06 0.47
CA CYS A 107 2.39 -0.46 1.50
C CYS A 107 2.19 -1.42 2.66
N THR A 108 2.87 -1.15 3.77
CA THR A 108 2.78 -1.98 4.98
C THR A 108 1.40 -1.90 5.61
N GLY A 109 0.73 -0.76 5.51
CA GLY A 109 -0.61 -0.57 6.05
C GLY A 109 -1.68 -1.39 5.35
N SER A 110 -1.61 -1.50 4.02
CA SER A 110 -2.58 -2.29 3.25
C SER A 110 -2.26 -3.79 3.36
N TYR A 111 -1.03 -4.21 3.03
CA TYR A 111 -0.67 -5.64 3.14
C TYR A 111 -0.80 -6.18 4.57
N GLY A 112 -0.51 -5.35 5.58
CA GLY A 112 -0.52 -5.72 7.00
C GLY A 112 -1.89 -5.91 7.63
N VAL A 113 -2.99 -5.58 6.93
CA VAL A 113 -4.36 -5.81 7.42
C VAL A 113 -4.59 -7.30 7.69
N ARG A 114 -4.05 -8.20 6.88
CA ARG A 114 -4.21 -9.65 7.01
C ARG A 114 -2.98 -10.28 7.68
N SER A 115 -3.23 -11.18 8.64
CA SER A 115 -2.17 -11.75 9.49
C SER A 115 -1.29 -12.80 8.80
N ASP A 116 -1.75 -13.35 7.68
CA ASP A 116 -1.01 -14.34 6.88
C ASP A 116 -0.05 -13.70 5.86
N ASN A 117 -0.06 -12.37 5.71
CA ASN A 117 0.98 -11.64 5.01
C ASN A 117 2.17 -11.38 5.94
N ASP A 118 3.23 -12.18 5.80
CA ASP A 118 4.53 -11.90 6.43
C ASP A 118 5.24 -10.78 5.68
N LEU A 119 5.11 -9.56 6.17
CA LEU A 119 5.63 -8.36 5.51
C LEU A 119 7.15 -8.36 5.38
N VAL A 120 7.88 -8.92 6.35
CA VAL A 120 9.35 -8.97 6.29
C VAL A 120 9.77 -9.96 5.20
N LYS A 121 9.13 -11.12 5.13
CA LYS A 121 9.36 -12.09 4.05
C LYS A 121 8.99 -11.53 2.68
N MET A 122 7.83 -10.88 2.55
CA MET A 122 7.38 -10.24 1.31
C MET A 122 8.38 -9.17 0.85
N ALA A 123 8.77 -8.27 1.76
CA ALA A 123 9.74 -7.23 1.47
C ALA A 123 11.09 -7.81 1.05
N THR A 124 11.54 -8.87 1.72
CA THR A 124 12.83 -9.53 1.42
C THR A 124 12.82 -10.19 0.05
N GLN A 125 11.73 -10.90 -0.29
CA GLN A 125 11.62 -11.63 -1.55
C GLN A 125 11.59 -10.70 -2.77
N PHE A 126 10.97 -9.53 -2.66
CA PHE A 126 10.76 -8.61 -3.78
C PHE A 126 11.53 -7.29 -3.64
N ALA A 127 12.55 -7.23 -2.77
CA ALA A 127 13.22 -5.98 -2.41
C ALA A 127 13.79 -5.22 -3.62
N ASP A 128 14.37 -5.95 -4.57
CA ASP A 128 14.93 -5.42 -5.83
C ASP A 128 13.89 -4.73 -6.74
N ARG A 129 12.60 -5.00 -6.47
CA ARG A 129 11.44 -4.45 -7.19
C ARG A 129 10.59 -3.50 -6.36
N ILE A 130 10.98 -3.20 -5.11
CA ILE A 130 10.31 -2.15 -4.33
C ILE A 130 10.87 -0.79 -4.77
N TYR A 131 10.00 0.01 -5.38
CA TYR A 131 10.36 1.34 -5.93
C TYR A 131 9.71 2.49 -5.17
N PHE A 132 8.75 2.19 -4.29
CA PHE A 132 8.14 3.16 -3.41
C PHE A 132 7.64 2.44 -2.15
N ALA A 133 7.64 3.11 -1.00
CA ALA A 133 7.14 2.55 0.25
C ALA A 133 6.10 3.48 0.91
N HIS A 134 4.95 2.91 1.27
CA HIS A 134 4.02 3.55 2.19
C HIS A 134 4.23 2.90 3.55
N LEU A 135 4.86 3.64 4.46
CA LEU A 135 5.13 3.16 5.81
C LEU A 135 4.04 3.71 6.72
N ARG A 136 3.15 2.82 7.16
CA ARG A 136 2.16 3.03 8.22
C ARG A 136 1.76 1.68 8.82
N SER A 137 0.95 1.69 9.86
CA SER A 137 0.51 0.47 10.54
C SER A 137 -0.99 0.52 10.80
N THR A 138 -1.67 -0.60 10.60
CA THR A 138 -3.04 -0.82 11.06
C THR A 138 -3.02 -1.67 12.32
N CYS A 139 -4.11 -1.68 13.08
CA CYS A 139 -4.33 -2.61 14.19
C CYS A 139 -5.64 -3.35 13.97
N ARG A 140 -5.58 -4.68 13.87
CA ARG A 140 -6.76 -5.55 13.86
C ARG A 140 -7.43 -5.54 15.23
N GLU A 141 -8.75 -5.65 15.22
CA GLU A 141 -9.56 -5.70 16.43
C GLU A 141 -9.92 -7.16 16.79
N GLU A 142 -10.83 -7.34 17.75
CA GLU A 142 -11.31 -8.67 18.16
C GLU A 142 -11.85 -9.48 16.98
N ASN A 143 -12.61 -8.81 16.09
CA ASN A 143 -12.90 -9.37 14.78
C ASN A 143 -11.69 -9.12 13.85
N PRO A 144 -11.00 -10.16 13.35
CA PRO A 144 -9.78 -10.00 12.57
C PRO A 144 -9.99 -9.31 11.21
N LEU A 145 -11.24 -9.16 10.75
CA LEU A 145 -11.57 -8.40 9.54
C LEU A 145 -11.81 -6.91 9.82
N SER A 146 -12.05 -6.54 11.08
CA SER A 146 -12.11 -5.16 11.56
C SER A 146 -10.72 -4.66 11.91
N PHE A 147 -10.40 -3.45 11.48
CA PHE A 147 -9.13 -2.81 11.75
C PHE A 147 -9.28 -1.29 11.73
N HIS A 148 -8.34 -0.60 12.37
CA HIS A 148 -8.21 0.85 12.29
C HIS A 148 -6.75 1.25 12.03
N GLU A 149 -6.56 2.49 11.57
CA GLU A 149 -5.22 3.08 11.43
C GLU A 149 -4.60 3.26 12.82
N ALA A 150 -3.45 2.65 13.07
CA ALA A 150 -2.73 2.74 14.34
C ALA A 150 -1.72 3.90 14.31
N ALA A 151 -1.11 4.21 15.46
CA ALA A 151 0.12 4.99 15.44
C ALA A 151 1.21 4.18 14.69
N HIS A 152 2.08 4.87 13.95
CA HIS A 152 2.96 4.25 12.96
C HIS A 152 3.88 3.15 13.50
N LEU A 153 4.23 3.19 14.79
CA LEU A 153 5.09 2.21 15.46
C LEU A 153 4.36 1.31 16.48
N GLU A 154 3.02 1.41 16.60
CA GLU A 154 2.24 0.72 17.66
C GLU A 154 1.17 -0.23 17.12
N GLY A 155 1.05 -0.39 15.80
CA GLY A 155 0.12 -1.35 15.19
C GLY A 155 0.73 -2.75 14.95
N ASP A 156 0.08 -3.53 14.10
CA ASP A 156 0.46 -4.91 13.78
C ASP A 156 1.77 -5.05 12.98
N VAL A 157 2.22 -3.98 12.32
CA VAL A 157 3.41 -4.00 11.47
C VAL A 157 4.68 -3.99 12.32
N ASP A 158 5.56 -4.98 12.13
CA ASP A 158 6.95 -4.94 12.59
C ASP A 158 7.75 -3.94 11.74
N MET A 159 7.57 -2.66 12.05
CA MET A 159 8.17 -1.58 11.28
C MET A 159 9.69 -1.60 11.33
N PHE A 160 10.27 -2.06 12.45
CA PHE A 160 11.72 -2.16 12.61
C PHE A 160 12.31 -3.09 11.55
N ASN A 161 11.80 -4.31 11.44
CA ASN A 161 12.35 -5.29 10.51
C ASN A 161 11.99 -4.97 9.05
N VAL A 162 10.82 -4.40 8.78
CA VAL A 162 10.50 -3.94 7.42
C VAL A 162 11.46 -2.84 6.96
N VAL A 163 11.66 -1.79 7.76
CA VAL A 163 12.59 -0.69 7.39
C VAL A 163 14.02 -1.22 7.26
N LYS A 164 14.43 -2.16 8.11
CA LYS A 164 15.75 -2.79 7.99
C LYS A 164 15.92 -3.49 6.64
N VAL A 165 14.93 -4.25 6.16
CA VAL A 165 14.98 -4.93 4.85
C VAL A 165 15.10 -3.91 3.71
N LEU A 166 14.34 -2.82 3.76
CA LEU A 166 14.43 -1.76 2.74
C LEU A 166 15.84 -1.13 2.72
N LEU A 167 16.43 -0.86 3.89
CA LEU A 167 17.81 -0.37 4.01
C LEU A 167 18.84 -1.39 3.51
N ASP A 168 18.69 -2.67 3.84
CA ASP A 168 19.57 -3.73 3.33
C ASP A 168 19.60 -3.74 1.80
N GLU A 169 18.44 -3.57 1.16
CA GLU A 169 18.34 -3.46 -0.29
C GLU A 169 18.94 -2.15 -0.84
N GLU A 170 18.70 -1.00 -0.22
CA GLU A 170 19.34 0.26 -0.62
C GLU A 170 20.88 0.18 -0.60
N TYR A 171 21.44 -0.43 0.45
CA TYR A 171 22.89 -0.62 0.55
C TYR A 171 23.41 -1.65 -0.46
N LYS A 172 22.64 -2.71 -0.75
CA LYS A 172 22.96 -3.65 -1.83
C LYS A 172 22.96 -2.96 -3.19
N ARG A 173 21.98 -2.11 -3.48
CA ARG A 173 21.95 -1.27 -4.70
C ARG A 173 23.19 -0.39 -4.79
N LYS A 174 23.52 0.32 -3.71
CA LYS A 174 24.72 1.18 -3.62
C LYS A 174 26.01 0.41 -3.90
N ALA A 175 26.18 -0.78 -3.32
CA ALA A 175 27.34 -1.64 -3.55
C ALA A 175 27.45 -2.11 -5.01
N ASN A 176 26.32 -2.23 -5.71
CA ASN A 176 26.25 -2.56 -7.14
C ASN A 176 26.28 -1.34 -8.06
N GLY A 177 26.54 -0.14 -7.53
CA GLY A 177 26.65 1.10 -8.31
C GLY A 177 25.33 1.83 -8.58
N GLU A 178 24.19 1.35 -8.05
CA GLU A 178 22.91 2.04 -8.13
C GLU A 178 22.67 2.87 -6.87
N THR A 179 22.69 4.20 -6.98
CA THR A 179 22.53 5.12 -5.84
C THR A 179 21.08 5.47 -5.54
N ARG A 180 20.11 4.86 -6.25
CA ARG A 180 18.69 5.14 -6.08
C ARG A 180 18.18 4.55 -4.76
N LEU A 181 17.76 5.44 -3.86
CA LEU A 181 17.04 5.09 -2.64
C LEU A 181 15.59 4.66 -2.94
N ILE A 182 14.96 3.99 -1.98
CA ILE A 182 13.54 3.68 -2.01
C ILE A 182 12.81 4.87 -1.38
N PRO A 183 12.14 5.74 -2.17
CA PRO A 183 11.36 6.81 -1.60
C PRO A 183 10.27 6.23 -0.68
N MET A 184 9.99 6.94 0.40
CA MET A 184 8.91 6.58 1.31
C MET A 184 8.01 7.77 1.60
N ARG A 185 6.77 7.49 2.02
CA ARG A 185 5.89 8.46 2.67
C ARG A 185 5.23 7.83 3.90
N PRO A 186 4.84 8.62 4.92
CA PRO A 186 4.17 8.12 6.13
C PRO A 186 2.71 7.67 5.88
N ASP A 187 2.28 7.73 4.62
CA ASP A 187 0.95 7.43 4.13
C ASP A 187 -0.17 8.23 4.83
N HIS A 188 -0.85 7.62 5.80
CA HIS A 188 -1.92 8.23 6.58
C HIS A 188 -1.44 8.65 7.97
N GLY A 189 -2.17 9.57 8.59
CA GLY A 189 -1.94 9.98 9.96
C GLY A 189 -3.23 10.32 10.68
N HIS A 190 -3.25 10.14 12.00
CA HIS A 190 -4.41 10.51 12.81
C HIS A 190 -4.70 12.01 12.71
N GLN A 191 -5.97 12.37 12.72
CA GLN A 191 -6.38 13.76 12.91
C GLN A 191 -6.15 14.12 14.39
N MET A 192 -5.26 15.06 14.66
CA MET A 192 -4.82 15.37 16.02
C MET A 192 -4.45 16.85 16.17
N LEU A 193 -4.40 17.33 17.42
CA LEU A 193 -4.10 18.72 17.77
C LEU A 193 -4.96 19.69 16.94
N ASP A 194 -4.38 20.75 16.38
CA ASP A 194 -5.08 21.77 15.61
C ASP A 194 -5.88 21.22 14.43
N ASP A 195 -5.51 20.06 13.89
CA ASP A 195 -6.22 19.45 12.76
C ASP A 195 -7.60 18.92 13.16
N LEU A 196 -7.88 18.67 14.46
CA LEU A 196 -9.21 18.28 14.95
C LEU A 196 -10.27 19.37 14.74
N HIS A 197 -9.85 20.63 14.62
CA HIS A 197 -10.73 21.77 14.42
C HIS A 197 -10.86 22.17 12.94
N LYS A 198 -10.37 21.33 12.02
CA LYS A 198 -10.37 21.58 10.57
C LYS A 198 -11.24 20.56 9.84
N LYS A 199 -11.82 20.97 8.72
CA LYS A 199 -12.28 20.03 7.71
C LYS A 199 -11.05 19.48 7.00
N THR A 200 -10.75 18.20 7.21
CA THR A 200 -9.57 17.54 6.65
C THR A 200 -9.96 16.51 5.60
N ASN A 201 -9.01 16.17 4.74
CA ASN A 201 -9.08 14.97 3.93
C ASN A 201 -8.85 13.76 4.85
N PRO A 202 -9.76 12.76 4.92
CA PRO A 202 -9.64 11.62 5.82
C PRO A 202 -8.28 10.94 5.74
N GLY A 203 -7.54 10.87 6.85
CA GLY A 203 -6.19 10.30 6.93
C GLY A 203 -5.05 11.20 6.42
N TYR A 204 -5.35 12.35 5.80
CA TYR A 204 -4.38 13.25 5.17
C TYR A 204 -4.19 14.59 5.91
N SER A 205 -4.58 14.65 7.19
CA SER A 205 -4.20 15.73 8.09
C SER A 205 -2.67 15.89 8.13
N ALA A 206 -2.17 17.08 8.49
CA ALA A 206 -0.74 17.36 8.41
C ALA A 206 -0.02 16.84 9.66
N ILE A 207 -0.56 17.08 10.86
CA ILE A 207 0.14 16.86 12.13
C ILE A 207 0.37 15.37 12.37
N GLY A 208 -0.64 14.53 12.12
CA GLY A 208 -0.50 13.08 12.30
C GLY A 208 0.52 12.45 11.33
N ARG A 209 0.55 12.91 10.07
CA ARG A 209 1.53 12.42 9.08
C ARG A 209 2.94 12.94 9.35
N LEU A 210 3.06 14.18 9.83
CA LEU A 210 4.33 14.74 10.30
C LEU A 210 4.89 13.90 11.45
N LYS A 211 4.05 13.53 12.43
CA LYS A 211 4.43 12.64 13.54
C LYS A 211 4.97 11.31 13.01
N GLY A 212 4.23 10.61 12.15
CA GLY A 212 4.68 9.35 11.56
C GLY A 212 6.00 9.47 10.80
N LEU A 213 6.15 10.53 10.00
CA LEU A 213 7.41 10.80 9.29
C LEU A 213 8.58 11.02 10.26
N ALA A 214 8.34 11.71 11.38
CA ALA A 214 9.37 11.91 12.40
C ALA A 214 9.77 10.59 13.09
N GLU A 215 8.81 9.70 13.36
CA GLU A 215 9.03 8.36 13.90
C GLU A 215 9.90 7.53 12.96
N PHE A 216 9.58 7.49 11.66
CA PHE A 216 10.37 6.74 10.68
C PHE A 216 11.78 7.30 10.50
N ARG A 217 11.93 8.63 10.44
CA ARG A 217 13.25 9.27 10.35
C ARG A 217 14.14 8.89 11.54
N GLY A 218 13.57 8.79 12.75
CA GLY A 218 14.30 8.35 13.93
C GLY A 218 14.70 6.87 13.85
N LEU A 219 13.76 6.01 13.49
CA LEU A 219 13.99 4.57 13.30
C LEU A 219 15.06 4.28 12.24
N GLU A 220 14.94 4.90 11.07
CA GLU A 220 15.88 4.78 9.95
C GLU A 220 17.29 5.22 10.37
N LEU A 221 17.42 6.38 11.02
CA LEU A 221 18.71 6.87 11.50
C LEU A 221 19.34 5.90 12.50
N GLY A 222 18.55 5.37 13.43
CA GLY A 222 19.00 4.36 14.40
C GLY A 222 19.51 3.09 13.72
N LEU A 223 18.73 2.55 12.79
CA LEU A 223 19.10 1.37 12.00
C LEU A 223 20.40 1.59 11.22
N LYS A 224 20.53 2.73 10.52
CA LYS A 224 21.75 3.09 9.78
C LYS A 224 22.98 3.10 10.70
N LYS A 225 22.88 3.71 11.88
CA LYS A 225 23.99 3.77 12.85
C LYS A 225 24.39 2.40 13.42
N VAL A 226 23.44 1.49 13.60
CA VAL A 226 23.71 0.19 14.24
C VAL A 226 24.19 -0.84 13.22
N TYR A 227 23.60 -0.88 12.02
CA TYR A 227 23.81 -1.97 11.07
C TYR A 227 24.57 -1.59 9.80
N PHE A 228 24.76 -0.30 9.54
CA PHE A 228 25.25 0.18 8.24
C PHE A 228 26.34 1.26 8.32
N SER A 229 26.87 1.58 9.50
CA SER A 229 27.92 2.58 9.69
C SER A 229 29.23 2.27 8.97
N ASP A 230 29.51 0.97 8.78
CA ASP A 230 30.73 0.46 8.15
C ASP A 230 30.51 -0.02 6.69
N LYS A 231 29.33 0.25 6.10
CA LYS A 231 28.93 -0.18 4.74
C LYS A 231 28.81 0.98 3.74
#